data_AF-A0A2E1SVU2-F1
#
_entry.id   AF-A0A2E1SVU2-F1
#
_cell.length_a   1.000
_cell.length_b   1.000
_cell.length_c   1.000
_cell.angle_alpha   90.00
_cell.angle_beta   90.00
_cell.angle_gamma   90.00
#
_symmetry.space_group_name_H-M   'P 1'
#
loop_
_entity.id
_entity.type
_entity.pdbx_description
1 polymer ?
#
loop_
_entity_poly.entity_id
_entity_poly.type
_entity_poly.pdbx_seq_one_letter_code
_entity_poly.pdbx_strand_id
1 'polypeptide(L)'
;DGAYVEAGEQDNLIVQKLQEDTKAYGIFGFSYLDQNSDTLQGAELSGVVPTFDAIGDGSYKASRALYFYVKHQHLGVVPGVEKYMAEWLKHWGDDGILADAGMIPLGAEEAAEMKARMTDLPVLVAADLK
;
A
#
# COMPACT_ATOMS: atom_id res chain seq x y z
N ASP A 1 -25.11 1.44 -15.39
CA ASP A 1 -25.64 0.08 -15.18
C ASP A 1 -25.60 -0.36 -13.71
N GLY A 2 -24.95 0.40 -12.81
CA GLY A 2 -24.92 0.08 -11.38
C GLY A 2 -23.85 -0.94 -11.01
N ALA A 3 -22.90 -1.24 -11.91
CA ALA A 3 -21.82 -2.19 -11.68
C ALA A 3 -20.83 -1.76 -10.57
N TYR A 4 -20.82 -0.47 -10.21
CA TYR A 4 -20.04 0.08 -9.12
C TYR A 4 -20.93 0.95 -8.22
N VAL A 5 -20.82 0.74 -6.91
CA VAL A 5 -21.48 1.54 -5.88
C VAL A 5 -20.39 2.19 -5.02
N GLU A 6 -20.26 3.51 -5.12
CA GLU A 6 -19.32 4.25 -4.29
C GLU A 6 -19.79 4.25 -2.83
N ALA A 7 -18.95 3.75 -1.94
CA ALA A 7 -19.21 3.71 -0.50
C ALA A 7 -18.47 4.82 0.27
N GLY A 8 -17.66 5.64 -0.41
CA GLY A 8 -16.77 6.62 0.21
C GLY A 8 -15.67 5.97 1.06
N GLU A 9 -15.02 6.76 1.91
CA GLU A 9 -13.93 6.32 2.81
C GLU A 9 -14.43 5.67 4.12
N GLN A 10 -15.68 5.19 4.16
CA GLN A 10 -16.26 4.56 5.34
C GLN A 10 -16.11 3.03 5.29
N ASP A 11 -14.91 2.54 5.56
CA ASP A 11 -14.58 1.12 5.42
C ASP A 11 -15.48 0.20 6.29
N ASN A 12 -15.86 0.62 7.50
CA ASN A 12 -16.78 -0.15 8.34
C ASN A 12 -18.15 -0.36 7.68
N LEU A 13 -18.63 0.61 6.90
CA LEU A 13 -19.89 0.48 6.17
C LEU A 13 -19.72 -0.48 4.98
N ILE A 14 -18.54 -0.51 4.34
CA ILE A 14 -18.23 -1.48 3.30
C ILE A 14 -18.28 -2.90 3.87
N VAL A 15 -17.65 -3.16 5.03
CA VAL A 15 -17.68 -4.46 5.70
C VAL A 15 -19.11 -4.92 5.98
N GLN A 16 -19.94 -4.04 6.57
CA GLN A 16 -21.35 -4.36 6.87
C GLN A 16 -22.13 -4.71 5.60
N LYS A 17 -21.96 -3.94 4.52
CA LYS A 17 -22.64 -4.23 3.24
C LYS A 17 -22.22 -5.57 2.63
N LEU A 18 -20.94 -5.94 2.73
CA LEU A 18 -20.45 -7.23 2.24
C LEU A 18 -20.97 -8.42 3.07
N GLN A 19 -21.18 -8.21 4.37
CA GLN A 19 -21.82 -9.21 5.23
C GLN A 19 -23.31 -9.40 4.89
N GLU A 20 -24.01 -8.32 4.51
CA GLU A 20 -25.42 -8.37 4.11
C GLU A 20 -25.63 -8.92 2.69
N ASP A 21 -24.76 -8.57 1.74
CA ASP A 21 -24.82 -9.03 0.35
C ASP A 21 -23.64 -9.95 0.00
N THR A 22 -23.87 -11.25 0.17
CA THR A 22 -22.89 -12.32 -0.11
C THR A 22 -22.53 -12.49 -1.59
N LYS A 23 -23.17 -11.75 -2.51
CA LYS A 23 -22.84 -11.76 -3.94
C LYS A 23 -21.99 -10.57 -4.36
N ALA A 24 -21.79 -9.60 -3.47
CA ALA A 24 -21.02 -8.40 -3.76
C ALA A 24 -19.51 -8.64 -3.60
N TYR A 25 -18.73 -7.90 -4.38
CA TYR A 25 -17.28 -7.75 -4.17
C TYR A 25 -16.99 -6.35 -3.67
N GLY A 26 -16.14 -6.26 -2.65
CA GLY A 26 -15.61 -4.99 -2.15
C GLY A 26 -14.15 -4.82 -2.53
N ILE A 27 -13.73 -3.57 -2.72
CA ILE A 27 -12.33 -3.21 -2.89
C ILE A 27 -11.96 -2.35 -1.68
N PHE A 28 -11.04 -2.83 -0.86
CA PHE A 28 -10.59 -2.18 0.37
C PHE A 28 -9.11 -2.48 0.61
N GLY A 29 -8.48 -1.72 1.52
CA GLY A 29 -7.10 -1.97 1.92
C GLY A 29 -6.95 -3.34 2.58
N PHE A 30 -5.84 -4.04 2.32
CA PHE A 30 -5.60 -5.39 2.84
C PHE A 30 -5.74 -5.49 4.37
N SER A 31 -5.41 -4.42 5.08
CA SER A 31 -5.58 -4.30 6.53
C SER A 31 -6.98 -4.60 7.04
N TYR A 32 -8.02 -4.24 6.28
CA TYR A 32 -9.41 -4.54 6.65
C TYR A 32 -9.75 -6.01 6.42
N LEU A 33 -9.13 -6.67 5.44
CA LEU A 33 -9.26 -8.12 5.28
C LEU A 33 -8.64 -8.84 6.47
N ASP A 34 -7.43 -8.44 6.86
CA ASP A 34 -6.68 -9.03 7.97
C ASP A 34 -7.45 -8.89 9.30
N GLN A 35 -7.94 -7.68 9.60
CA GLN A 35 -8.68 -7.35 10.82
C GLN A 35 -10.08 -8.00 10.91
N ASN A 36 -10.68 -8.38 9.79
CA ASN A 36 -12.04 -8.94 9.71
C ASN A 36 -12.03 -10.33 9.06
N SER A 37 -10.92 -11.07 9.17
CA SER A 37 -10.73 -12.39 8.56
C SER A 37 -11.69 -13.47 9.07
N ASP A 38 -12.39 -13.20 10.17
CA ASP A 38 -13.48 -14.00 10.70
C ASP A 38 -14.80 -13.83 9.94
N THR A 39 -14.98 -12.71 9.22
CA THR A 39 -16.22 -12.38 8.52
C THR A 39 -16.06 -12.07 7.04
N LEU A 40 -14.88 -11.65 6.60
CA LEU A 40 -14.56 -11.35 5.21
C LEU A 40 -13.64 -12.41 4.62
N GLN A 41 -13.86 -12.70 3.34
CA GLN A 41 -13.01 -13.59 2.56
C GLN A 41 -12.27 -12.80 1.49
N GLY A 42 -10.96 -13.05 1.38
CA GLY A 42 -10.15 -12.54 0.28
C GLY A 42 -10.52 -13.21 -1.03
N ALA A 43 -10.72 -12.42 -2.09
CA ALA A 43 -11.00 -12.95 -3.42
C ALA A 43 -9.74 -13.59 -4.03
N GLU A 44 -9.84 -14.83 -4.50
CA GLU A 44 -8.76 -15.46 -5.24
C GLU A 44 -8.72 -14.92 -6.67
N LEU A 45 -7.55 -14.45 -7.11
CA LEU A 45 -7.34 -13.92 -8.45
C LEU A 45 -6.30 -14.76 -9.17
N SER A 46 -6.73 -15.43 -10.26
CA SER A 46 -5.85 -16.27 -11.09
C SER A 46 -5.08 -17.35 -10.31
N GLY A 47 -5.70 -17.98 -9.30
CA GLY A 47 -5.03 -19.00 -8.48
C GLY A 47 -4.30 -18.44 -7.25
N VAL A 48 -4.27 -17.11 -7.06
CA VAL A 48 -3.51 -16.45 -6.00
C VAL A 48 -4.45 -15.80 -4.99
N VAL A 49 -4.29 -16.16 -3.72
CA VAL A 49 -5.02 -15.56 -2.60
C VAL A 49 -4.30 -14.31 -2.08
N PRO A 50 -5.02 -13.29 -1.57
CA PRO A 50 -4.40 -12.10 -1.01
C PRO A 50 -3.79 -12.45 0.35
N THR A 51 -2.50 -12.71 0.37
CA THR A 51 -1.70 -12.88 1.59
C THR A 51 -0.63 -11.81 1.63
N PHE A 52 -0.04 -11.59 2.80
CA PHE A 52 1.06 -10.65 2.96
C PHE A 52 2.20 -10.95 1.96
N ASP A 53 2.62 -12.21 1.88
CA ASP A 53 3.68 -12.66 0.96
C ASP A 53 3.29 -12.45 -0.51
N ALA A 54 2.09 -12.88 -0.90
CA ALA A 54 1.63 -12.76 -2.28
C ALA A 54 1.45 -11.30 -2.74
N ILE A 55 1.14 -10.40 -1.81
CA ILE A 55 1.06 -8.97 -2.11
C ILE A 55 2.47 -8.37 -2.15
N GLY A 56 3.33 -8.70 -1.18
CA GLY A 56 4.69 -8.18 -1.09
C GLY A 56 5.59 -8.61 -2.25
N ASP A 57 5.38 -9.80 -2.81
CA ASP A 57 6.10 -10.28 -4.00
C ASP A 57 5.44 -9.87 -5.34
N GLY A 58 4.28 -9.20 -5.29
CA GLY A 58 3.53 -8.75 -6.47
C GLY A 58 2.84 -9.85 -7.28
N SER A 59 2.72 -11.07 -6.73
CA SER A 59 1.97 -12.16 -7.35
C SER A 59 0.46 -11.91 -7.32
N TYR A 60 -0.07 -11.31 -6.25
CA TYR A 60 -1.47 -10.90 -6.15
C TYR A 60 -1.75 -9.60 -6.92
N LYS A 61 -2.30 -9.72 -8.13
CA LYS A 61 -2.39 -8.63 -9.12
C LYS A 61 -3.31 -7.46 -8.78
N ALA A 62 -4.14 -7.58 -7.74
CA ALA A 62 -4.96 -6.46 -7.27
C ALA A 62 -4.29 -5.64 -6.16
N SER A 63 -3.01 -5.88 -5.85
CA SER A 63 -2.22 -4.98 -5.03
C SER A 63 -1.64 -3.82 -5.85
N ARG A 64 -1.22 -2.75 -5.16
CA ARG A 64 -0.53 -1.62 -5.77
C ARG A 64 0.59 -1.13 -4.88
N ALA A 65 1.73 -0.79 -5.48
CA ALA A 65 2.78 -0.07 -4.79
C ALA A 65 2.32 1.37 -4.48
N LEU A 66 2.71 1.86 -3.30
CA LEU A 66 2.58 3.28 -2.96
C LEU A 66 3.92 3.96 -3.17
N TYR A 67 3.89 5.08 -3.88
CA TYR A 67 5.08 5.83 -4.23
C TYR A 67 5.16 7.14 -3.45
N PHE A 68 6.35 7.44 -2.93
CA PHE A 68 6.65 8.72 -2.32
C PHE A 68 7.57 9.54 -3.24
N TYR A 69 6.99 10.51 -3.95
CA TYR A 69 7.71 11.35 -4.89
C TYR A 69 8.25 12.61 -4.23
N VAL A 70 9.56 12.86 -4.39
CA VAL A 70 10.22 14.05 -3.86
C VAL A 70 10.69 14.92 -5.02
N LYS A 71 10.29 16.19 -5.01
CA LYS A 71 10.80 17.18 -5.97
C LYS A 71 12.13 17.74 -5.45
N HIS A 72 13.24 17.39 -6.11
CA HIS A 72 14.58 17.78 -5.65
C HIS A 72 14.77 19.29 -5.51
N GLN A 73 14.09 20.10 -6.32
CA GLN A 73 14.11 21.56 -6.22
C GLN A 73 13.59 22.11 -4.87
N HIS A 74 12.90 21.29 -4.08
CA HIS A 74 12.42 21.68 -2.75
C HIS A 74 13.41 21.34 -1.62
N LEU A 75 14.45 20.56 -1.90
CA LEU A 75 15.48 20.23 -0.91
C LEU A 75 16.33 21.49 -0.62
N GLY A 76 16.55 21.79 0.66
CA GLY A 76 17.18 23.04 1.11
C GLY A 76 16.34 24.32 0.92
N VAL A 77 15.17 24.25 0.28
CA VAL A 77 14.28 25.40 0.02
C VAL A 77 13.02 25.34 0.88
N VAL A 78 12.35 24.18 0.89
CA VAL A 78 11.14 23.95 1.69
C VAL A 78 11.56 23.37 3.04
N PRO A 79 11.31 24.08 4.16
CA PRO A 79 11.70 23.59 5.47
C PRO A 79 11.06 22.23 5.78
N GLY A 80 11.88 21.28 6.23
CA GLY A 80 11.40 20.00 6.76
C GLY A 80 11.28 18.86 5.75
N VAL A 81 11.45 19.08 4.44
CA VAL A 81 11.37 17.99 3.45
C VAL A 81 12.40 16.90 3.74
N GLU A 82 13.68 17.27 3.91
CA GLU A 82 14.75 16.30 4.23
C GLU A 82 14.50 15.57 5.56
N LYS A 83 13.98 16.30 6.57
CA LYS A 83 13.63 15.71 7.87
C LYS A 83 12.48 14.72 7.74
N TYR A 84 11.47 15.04 6.93
CA TYR A 84 10.33 14.16 6.67
C TYR A 84 10.76 12.91 5.90
N MET A 85 11.62 13.05 4.88
CA MET A 85 12.20 11.90 4.18
C MET A 85 12.97 10.98 5.14
N ALA A 86 13.83 11.54 6.00
CA ALA A 86 14.58 10.77 6.99
C ALA A 86 13.69 10.12 8.05
N GLU A 87 12.59 10.76 8.43
CA GLU A 87 11.60 10.19 9.33
C GLU A 87 10.83 9.05 8.66
N TRP A 88 10.38 9.25 7.43
CA TRP A 88 9.66 8.26 6.63
C TRP A 88 10.43 6.93 6.51
N LEU A 89 11.76 6.98 6.32
CA LEU A 89 12.63 5.79 6.26
C LEU A 89 12.62 4.92 7.52
N LYS A 90 12.27 5.48 8.69
CA LYS A 90 12.23 4.72 9.95
C LYS A 90 11.01 3.81 10.05
N HIS A 91 9.99 4.06 9.26
CA HIS A 91 8.66 3.48 9.40
C HIS A 91 8.30 2.43 8.34
N TRP A 92 9.23 2.11 7.43
CA TRP A 92 9.02 1.17 6.32
C TRP A 92 9.18 -0.30 6.66
N GLY A 93 9.78 -0.60 7.82
CA GLY A 93 10.02 -1.98 8.25
C GLY A 93 8.79 -2.61 8.89
N ASP A 94 8.91 -3.91 9.19
CA ASP A 94 7.84 -4.74 9.74
C ASP A 94 7.30 -4.23 11.08
N ASP A 95 8.14 -3.56 11.89
CA ASP A 95 7.76 -2.98 13.19
C ASP A 95 7.43 -1.48 13.12
N GLY A 96 7.26 -0.92 11.92
CA GLY A 96 7.01 0.50 11.71
C GLY A 96 5.53 0.87 11.77
N ILE A 97 5.22 2.16 12.00
CA ILE A 97 3.83 2.66 12.04
C ILE A 97 3.06 2.44 10.72
N LEU A 98 3.76 2.22 9.60
CA LEU A 98 3.12 1.90 8.33
C LEU A 98 2.58 0.47 8.31
N ALA A 99 3.29 -0.48 8.91
CA ALA A 99 2.81 -1.85 9.07
C ALA A 99 1.59 -1.88 10.01
N ASP A 100 1.63 -1.11 11.11
CA ASP A 100 0.46 -0.92 12.00
C ASP A 100 -0.74 -0.29 11.27
N ALA A 101 -0.47 0.62 10.33
CA ALA A 101 -1.48 1.20 9.45
C ALA A 101 -1.91 0.24 8.31
N GLY A 102 -1.34 -0.97 8.28
CA GLY A 102 -1.72 -2.03 7.37
C GLY A 102 -1.08 -1.96 5.97
N MET A 103 0.02 -1.23 5.87
CA MET A 103 0.92 -1.31 4.71
C MET A 103 1.72 -2.60 4.77
N ILE A 104 2.09 -3.11 3.60
CA ILE A 104 2.94 -4.28 3.49
C ILE A 104 4.38 -3.80 3.26
N PRO A 105 5.29 -4.03 4.22
CA PRO A 105 6.72 -3.79 4.08
C PRO A 105 7.31 -4.29 2.77
N LEU A 106 8.29 -3.54 2.28
CA LEU A 106 9.09 -3.93 1.12
C LEU A 106 10.02 -5.10 1.50
N GLY A 107 10.31 -5.98 0.55
CA GLY A 107 11.36 -6.99 0.71
C GLY A 107 12.72 -6.35 0.98
N ALA A 108 13.61 -7.07 1.68
CA ALA A 108 14.88 -6.51 2.18
C ALA A 108 15.75 -5.87 1.09
N GLU A 109 15.82 -6.47 -0.10
CA GLU A 109 16.58 -5.93 -1.24
C GLU A 109 15.97 -4.63 -1.77
N GLU A 110 14.66 -4.59 -1.99
CA GLU A 110 13.95 -3.40 -2.46
C GLU A 110 13.99 -2.28 -1.42
N ALA A 111 13.83 -2.61 -0.14
CA ALA A 111 13.96 -1.66 0.96
C ALA A 111 15.34 -1.01 1.01
N ALA A 112 16.41 -1.78 0.76
CA ALA A 112 17.77 -1.26 0.70
C ALA A 112 17.98 -0.34 -0.51
N GLU A 113 17.47 -0.72 -1.69
CA GLU A 113 17.51 0.14 -2.88
C GLU A 113 16.76 1.46 -2.64
N MET A 114 15.54 1.40 -2.11
CA MET A 114 14.72 2.61 -1.88
C MET A 114 15.33 3.52 -0.81
N LYS A 115 15.98 2.96 0.21
CA LYS A 115 16.76 3.73 1.19
C LYS A 115 17.92 4.48 0.54
N ALA A 116 18.67 3.81 -0.35
CA ALA A 116 19.75 4.46 -1.10
C ALA A 116 19.23 5.57 -2.01
N ARG A 117 18.09 5.36 -2.70
CA ARG A 117 17.46 6.39 -3.54
C ARG A 117 17.04 7.64 -2.74
N MET A 118 16.61 7.49 -1.48
CA MET A 118 16.26 8.62 -0.61
C MET A 118 17.47 9.49 -0.21
N THR A 119 18.69 8.94 -0.27
CA THR A 119 19.95 9.68 -0.03
C THR A 119 20.64 10.13 -1.31
N ASP A 120 20.67 9.29 -2.35
CA ASP A 120 21.40 9.55 -3.59
C ASP A 120 20.65 10.50 -4.53
N LEU A 121 19.33 10.66 -4.32
CA LEU A 121 18.45 11.56 -5.07
C LEU A 121 18.60 11.42 -6.60
N PRO A 122 18.50 10.19 -7.16
CA PRO A 122 18.58 10.00 -8.60
C PRO A 122 17.42 10.72 -9.29
N VAL A 123 17.70 11.36 -10.43
CA VAL A 123 16.64 11.99 -11.23
C VAL A 123 15.76 10.89 -11.82
N LEU A 124 14.47 10.93 -11.48
CA LEU A 124 13.48 10.00 -12.01
C LEU A 124 13.34 10.16 -13.54
N VAL A 125 13.48 9.06 -14.27
CA VAL A 125 13.26 9.00 -15.72
C VAL A 125 12.00 8.22 -16.04
N ALA A 126 11.50 8.33 -17.27
CA ALA A 126 10.30 7.61 -17.70
C ALA A 126 10.41 6.08 -17.52
N ALA A 127 11.63 5.53 -17.62
CA ALA A 127 11.88 4.11 -17.41
C ALA A 127 11.72 3.65 -15.95
N ASP A 128 11.75 4.57 -14.97
CA ASP A 128 11.49 4.24 -13.57
C ASP A 128 10.00 4.12 -13.25
N LEU A 129 9.12 4.66 -14.11
CA LEU A 129 7.67 4.60 -13.96
C LEU A 129 7.18 3.31 -14.63
N LYS A 130 6.96 2.27 -13.83
CA LYS A 130 6.39 0.98 -14.28
C LYS A 130 4.87 1.06 -14.43
#